data_AF-Q8WF38-F1
#
_entry.id   AF-Q8WF38-F1
#
_cell.length_a   1.000
_cell.length_b   1.000
_cell.length_c   1.000
_cell.angle_alpha   90.00
_cell.angle_beta   90.00
_cell.angle_gamma   90.00
#
_symmetry.space_group_name_H-M   'P 1'
#
loop_
_entity.id
_entity.type
_entity.pdbx_description
1 polymer ?
#
loop_
_entity_poly.entity_id
_entity_poly.type
_entity_poly.pdbx_seq_one_letter_code
_entity_poly.pdbx_strand_id
1 'polypeptide(L)'
;MWLFEKNFNSLNPHFSIMMVVMMVIIMGSVFLSLSVVVSQKWRFEKDKLTSFECGFDPMSSSRMPFSLRFFLLALLFLVFDLEMILLFPYVFSVSITSIKMKVISKLWGFIFLVILVGGLVHELNEGTLDWNKE
;
A
#
# COMPACT_ATOMS: atom_id res chain seq x y z
N MET A 1 13.00 -13.87 -21.05
CA MET A 1 12.50 -13.98 -19.67
C MET A 1 13.42 -14.86 -18.82
N TRP A 2 13.38 -16.19 -19.01
CA TRP A 2 14.11 -17.17 -18.18
C TRP A 2 15.65 -17.06 -18.23
N LEU A 3 16.22 -16.74 -19.40
CA LEU A 3 17.68 -16.55 -19.54
C LEU A 3 18.19 -15.22 -18.96
N PHE A 4 17.32 -14.21 -18.87
CA PHE A 4 17.67 -12.92 -18.26
C PHE A 4 17.70 -13.05 -16.72
N GLU A 5 16.77 -13.82 -16.16
CA GLU A 5 16.68 -14.12 -14.73
C GLU A 5 17.88 -14.93 -14.22
N LYS A 6 18.36 -15.90 -15.02
CA LYS A 6 19.52 -16.73 -14.66
C LYS A 6 20.84 -15.95 -14.60
N ASN A 7 21.02 -14.96 -15.47
CA ASN A 7 22.22 -14.12 -15.49
C ASN A 7 22.23 -13.10 -14.35
N PHE A 8 21.04 -12.71 -13.89
CA PHE A 8 20.83 -11.76 -12.81
C PHE A 8 21.04 -12.34 -11.41
N ASN A 9 20.67 -13.60 -11.22
CA ASN A 9 20.91 -14.35 -9.97
C ASN A 9 22.40 -14.64 -9.71
N SER A 10 23.28 -14.41 -10.69
CA SER A 10 24.73 -14.52 -10.53
C SER A 10 25.38 -13.26 -9.94
N LEU A 11 24.67 -12.12 -9.95
CA LEU A 11 25.06 -10.89 -9.27
C LEU A 11 24.43 -10.86 -7.88
N ASN A 12 25.04 -10.15 -6.92
CA ASN A 12 24.48 -9.99 -5.57
C ASN A 12 22.98 -9.61 -5.64
N PRO A 13 22.09 -10.24 -4.87
CA PRO A 13 20.64 -10.07 -5.00
C PRO A 13 20.18 -8.62 -4.81
N HIS A 14 20.90 -7.84 -4.00
CA HIS A 14 20.63 -6.40 -3.83
C HIS A 14 20.93 -5.58 -5.09
N PHE A 15 22.03 -5.89 -5.79
CA PHE A 15 22.39 -5.21 -7.05
C PHE A 15 21.38 -5.53 -8.14
N SER A 16 20.92 -6.78 -8.14
CA SER A 16 19.90 -7.26 -9.04
C SER A 16 18.58 -6.45 -8.84
N ILE A 17 18.04 -6.37 -7.63
CA ILE A 17 16.80 -5.61 -7.39
C ILE A 17 16.92 -4.13 -7.83
N MET A 18 18.06 -3.49 -7.56
CA MET A 18 18.31 -2.10 -7.97
C MET A 18 18.19 -1.91 -9.49
N MET A 19 18.76 -2.82 -10.28
CA MET A 19 18.77 -2.73 -11.74
C MET A 19 17.36 -2.85 -12.34
N VAL A 20 16.49 -3.72 -11.77
CA VAL A 20 15.09 -3.84 -12.23
C VAL A 20 14.32 -2.55 -11.96
N VAL A 21 14.45 -1.98 -10.76
CA VAL A 21 13.76 -0.73 -10.39
C VAL A 21 14.14 0.39 -11.34
N MET A 22 15.44 0.54 -11.64
CA MET A 22 15.91 1.56 -12.57
C MET A 22 15.36 1.35 -13.99
N MET A 23 15.29 0.11 -14.48
CA MET A 23 14.69 -0.16 -15.79
C MET A 23 13.22 0.25 -15.87
N VAL A 24 12.43 -0.04 -14.83
CA VAL A 24 11.00 0.32 -14.80
C VAL A 24 10.81 1.85 -14.82
N ILE A 25 11.60 2.59 -14.04
CA ILE A 25 11.55 4.06 -14.01
C ILE A 25 11.93 4.65 -15.39
N ILE A 26 12.96 4.09 -16.03
CA ILE A 26 13.40 4.54 -17.37
C ILE A 26 12.31 4.26 -18.40
N MET A 27 11.73 3.05 -18.41
CA MET A 27 10.63 2.74 -19.32
C MET A 27 9.44 3.68 -19.11
N GLY A 28 9.01 3.90 -17.86
CA GLY A 28 7.91 4.80 -17.55
C GLY A 28 8.15 6.23 -18.03
N SER A 29 9.35 6.77 -17.83
CA SER A 29 9.71 8.12 -18.30
C SER A 29 9.79 8.22 -19.83
N VAL A 30 10.27 7.18 -20.53
CA VAL A 30 10.23 7.12 -22.01
C VAL A 30 8.79 7.12 -22.52
N PHE A 31 7.89 6.34 -21.92
CA PHE A 31 6.47 6.36 -22.32
C PHE A 31 5.79 7.72 -22.07
N LEU A 32 6.07 8.36 -20.94
CA LEU A 32 5.55 9.69 -20.63
C LEU A 32 6.10 10.78 -21.57
N SER A 33 7.40 10.74 -21.87
CA SER A 33 7.98 11.69 -22.82
C SER A 33 7.44 11.50 -24.24
N LEU A 34 7.30 10.24 -24.69
CA LEU A 34 6.67 9.93 -25.97
C LEU A 34 5.21 10.43 -26.03
N SER A 35 4.43 10.24 -24.95
CA SER A 35 3.04 10.70 -24.94
C SER A 35 2.93 12.23 -25.00
N VAL A 36 3.85 12.95 -24.34
CA VAL A 36 3.93 14.42 -24.44
C VAL A 36 4.34 14.86 -25.85
N VAL A 37 5.32 14.21 -26.47
CA VAL A 37 5.76 14.54 -27.84
C VAL A 37 4.68 14.25 -28.88
N VAL A 38 3.97 13.13 -28.74
CA VAL A 38 2.85 12.75 -29.62
C VAL A 38 1.62 13.64 -29.38
N SER A 39 1.44 14.16 -28.16
CA SER A 39 0.37 15.11 -27.86
C SER A 39 0.56 16.41 -28.65
N GLN A 40 -0.30 16.63 -29.63
CA GLN A 40 -0.29 17.84 -30.47
C GLN A 40 -0.87 19.09 -29.77
N LYS A 41 -1.26 18.97 -28.50
CA LYS A 41 -1.89 20.05 -27.72
C LYS A 41 -0.87 20.77 -26.82
N TRP A 42 0.08 21.47 -27.44
CA TRP A 42 0.98 22.40 -26.75
C TRP A 42 0.33 23.75 -26.44
N ARG A 43 -0.88 24.00 -26.95
CA ARG A 43 -1.62 25.25 -26.70
C ARG A 43 -2.37 25.16 -25.37
N PHE A 44 -1.95 26.00 -24.44
CA PHE A 44 -2.62 26.24 -23.16
C PHE A 44 -3.91 27.05 -23.40
N GLU A 45 -5.00 26.35 -23.73
CA GLU A 45 -6.33 26.95 -23.76
C GLU A 45 -6.88 27.02 -22.34
N LYS A 46 -7.12 28.23 -21.84
CA LYS A 46 -7.58 28.49 -20.47
C LYS A 46 -8.83 27.70 -20.10
N ASP A 47 -9.74 27.51 -21.05
CA ASP A 47 -11.01 26.80 -20.85
C ASP A 47 -10.84 25.27 -20.72
N LYS A 48 -9.67 24.72 -21.07
CA LYS A 48 -9.31 23.31 -20.85
C LYS A 48 -8.49 23.09 -19.57
N LEU A 49 -8.02 24.18 -18.96
CA LEU A 49 -7.22 24.17 -17.73
C LEU A 49 -8.08 24.47 -16.50
N THR A 50 -9.34 24.86 -16.69
CA THR A 50 -10.31 25.00 -15.61
C THR A 50 -10.79 23.64 -15.12
N SER A 51 -11.15 23.55 -13.85
CA SER A 51 -11.74 22.37 -13.22
C SER A 51 -12.92 21.87 -14.06
N PHE A 52 -12.96 20.57 -14.34
CA PHE A 52 -14.14 19.96 -14.95
C PHE A 52 -15.29 20.09 -13.94
N GLU A 53 -16.45 20.56 -14.42
CA GLU A 53 -17.62 21.00 -13.63
C GLU A 53 -17.55 22.45 -13.10
N CYS A 54 -17.88 23.37 -14.00
CA CYS A 54 -18.64 24.59 -13.70
C CYS A 54 -18.04 25.56 -12.67
N GLY A 55 -16.79 26.01 -12.88
CA GLY A 55 -16.30 27.25 -12.27
C GLY A 55 -16.14 27.22 -10.74
N PHE A 56 -16.19 26.04 -10.12
CA PHE A 56 -15.76 25.89 -8.73
C PHE A 56 -14.24 26.04 -8.67
N ASP A 57 -13.79 27.09 -8.00
CA ASP A 57 -12.39 27.23 -7.59
C ASP A 57 -12.04 26.02 -6.71
N PRO A 58 -10.97 25.26 -7.02
CA PRO A 58 -10.51 24.15 -6.18
C PRO A 58 -10.04 24.61 -4.78
N MET A 59 -10.02 25.92 -4.54
CA MET A 59 -9.78 26.57 -3.24
C MET A 59 -10.97 27.42 -2.75
N SER A 60 -12.22 27.10 -3.11
CA SER A 60 -13.37 27.72 -2.45
C SER A 60 -13.56 27.11 -1.04
N SER A 61 -13.01 27.80 -0.03
CA SER A 61 -13.09 27.54 1.41
C SER A 61 -13.17 26.05 1.84
N SER A 62 -12.00 25.47 2.12
CA SER A 62 -11.76 24.10 2.60
C SER A 62 -12.26 23.80 4.03
N ARG A 63 -13.39 24.39 4.45
CA ARG A 63 -13.91 24.28 5.82
C ARG A 63 -14.85 23.11 6.04
N MET A 64 -15.05 22.24 5.04
CA MET A 64 -15.65 20.94 5.31
C MET A 64 -14.54 19.98 5.71
N PRO A 65 -14.54 19.47 6.96
CA PRO A 65 -13.55 18.49 7.38
C PRO A 65 -13.66 17.28 6.45
N PHE A 66 -12.50 16.85 5.95
CA PHE A 66 -12.35 15.57 5.27
C PHE A 66 -13.02 14.46 6.10
N SER A 67 -13.70 13.51 5.45
CA SER A 67 -14.52 12.54 6.17
C SER A 67 -13.68 11.72 7.15
N LEU A 68 -14.08 11.69 8.43
CA LEU A 68 -13.41 10.96 9.51
C LEU A 68 -13.26 9.45 9.21
N ARG A 69 -14.06 8.90 8.30
CA ARG A 69 -13.99 7.50 7.87
C ARG A 69 -12.64 7.14 7.24
N PHE A 70 -12.12 7.98 6.35
CA PHE A 70 -10.81 7.76 5.73
C PHE A 70 -9.67 7.86 6.75
N PHE A 71 -9.84 8.71 7.77
CA PHE A 71 -8.89 8.79 8.88
C PHE A 71 -8.89 7.50 9.72
N LEU A 72 -10.06 6.96 10.06
CA LEU A 72 -10.19 5.71 10.80
C LEU A 72 -9.63 4.51 10.01
N LEU A 73 -9.87 4.45 8.70
CA LEU A 73 -9.25 3.46 7.81
C LEU A 73 -7.72 3.53 7.81
N ALA A 74 -7.15 4.73 7.73
CA ALA A 74 -5.70 4.92 7.76
C ALA A 74 -5.11 4.52 9.13
N LEU A 75 -5.80 4.84 10.22
CA LEU A 75 -5.38 4.47 11.57
C LEU A 75 -5.46 2.95 11.80
N LEU A 76 -6.53 2.30 11.34
CA LEU A 76 -6.67 0.85 11.40
C LEU A 76 -5.59 0.14 10.58
N PHE A 77 -5.31 0.62 9.36
CA PHE A 77 -4.22 0.09 8.54
C PHE A 77 -2.87 0.24 9.23
N LEU A 78 -2.59 1.40 9.84
CA LEU A 78 -1.34 1.66 10.55
C LEU A 78 -1.14 0.71 11.74
N VAL A 79 -2.17 0.49 12.55
CA VAL A 79 -2.10 -0.43 13.70
C VAL A 79 -1.93 -1.87 13.22
N PHE A 80 -2.71 -2.30 12.22
CA PHE A 80 -2.59 -3.65 11.68
C PHE A 80 -1.22 -3.91 11.04
N ASP A 81 -0.65 -2.94 10.32
CA ASP A 81 0.69 -3.05 9.73
C ASP A 81 1.78 -3.16 10.81
N LEU A 82 1.62 -2.44 11.93
CA LEU A 82 2.50 -2.58 13.10
C LEU A 82 2.39 -3.98 13.72
N GLU A 83 1.18 -4.51 13.89
CA GLU A 83 0.98 -5.85 14.44
C GLU A 83 1.54 -6.94 13.51
N MET A 84 1.45 -6.75 12.19
CA MET A 84 2.04 -7.66 11.20
C MET A 84 3.57 -7.67 11.24
N ILE A 85 4.23 -6.53 11.48
CA ILE A 85 5.71 -6.51 11.61
C ILE A 85 6.19 -7.31 12.83
N LEU A 86 5.40 -7.35 13.90
CA LEU A 86 5.70 -8.14 15.10
C LEU A 86 5.43 -9.63 14.89
N LEU A 87 4.39 -9.95 14.11
CA LEU A 87 3.99 -11.34 13.83
C LEU A 87 4.95 -12.05 12.86
N PHE A 88 5.52 -11.32 11.89
CA PHE A 88 6.42 -11.88 10.88
C PHE A 88 7.63 -12.67 11.45
N PRO A 89 8.47 -12.11 12.36
CA PRO A 89 9.59 -12.86 12.94
C PRO A 89 9.12 -14.02 13.81
N TYR A 90 7.96 -13.91 14.46
CA TYR A 90 7.38 -14.99 15.25
C TYR A 90 7.01 -16.20 14.38
N VAL A 91 6.32 -15.98 13.25
CA VAL A 91 5.97 -17.05 12.31
C VAL A 91 7.22 -17.71 11.73
N PHE A 92 8.24 -16.93 11.40
CA PHE A 92 9.52 -17.46 10.92
C PHE A 92 10.23 -18.31 11.99
N SER A 93 10.16 -17.91 13.26
CA SER A 93 10.71 -18.70 14.37
C SER A 93 9.97 -20.03 14.57
N VAL A 94 8.63 -20.00 14.49
CA VAL A 94 7.79 -21.20 14.58
C VAL A 94 8.08 -22.16 13.43
N SER A 95 8.27 -21.68 12.20
CA SER A 95 8.51 -22.56 11.04
C SER A 95 9.83 -23.32 11.15
N ILE A 96 10.89 -22.67 11.66
CA ILE A 96 12.22 -23.29 11.81
C ILE A 96 12.29 -24.21 13.04
N THR A 97 11.68 -23.81 14.15
CA THR A 97 11.88 -24.46 15.46
C THR A 97 10.64 -25.15 16.03
N SER A 98 9.62 -25.40 15.21
CA SER A 98 8.28 -25.87 15.61
C SER A 98 8.26 -26.97 16.66
N ILE A 99 9.20 -27.92 16.64
CA ILE A 99 9.29 -29.05 17.59
C ILE A 99 10.00 -28.67 18.90
N LYS A 100 10.96 -27.73 18.86
CA LYS A 100 11.77 -27.31 20.02
C LYS A 100 11.17 -26.11 20.77
N MET A 101 10.19 -25.44 20.18
CA MET A 101 9.58 -24.26 20.76
C MET A 101 8.70 -24.62 21.96
N LYS A 102 8.94 -23.97 23.10
CA LYS A 102 8.17 -24.20 24.34
C LYS A 102 6.67 -24.00 24.06
N VAL A 103 5.84 -24.92 24.57
CA VAL A 103 4.36 -24.86 24.45
C VAL A 103 3.82 -23.50 24.88
N ILE A 104 4.40 -22.88 25.90
CA ILE A 104 4.03 -21.55 26.38
C ILE A 104 4.14 -20.49 25.26
N SER A 105 5.20 -20.52 24.44
CA SER A 105 5.43 -19.53 23.39
C SER A 105 4.45 -19.68 22.22
N LYS A 106 4.00 -20.91 21.95
CA LYS A 106 2.90 -21.17 21.00
C LYS A 106 1.58 -20.60 21.50
N LEU A 107 1.31 -20.74 22.80
CA LEU A 107 0.10 -20.20 23.42
C LEU A 107 0.06 -18.67 23.32
N TRP A 108 1.18 -17.99 23.61
CA TRP A 108 1.28 -16.52 23.49
C TRP A 108 1.02 -16.03 22.06
N GLY A 109 1.58 -16.70 21.05
CA GLY A 109 1.31 -16.34 19.65
C GLY A 109 -0.13 -16.60 19.22
N PHE A 110 -0.76 -17.66 19.73
CA PHE A 110 -2.18 -17.91 19.49
C PHE A 110 -3.06 -16.83 20.13
N ILE A 111 -2.78 -16.44 21.37
CA ILE A 111 -3.50 -15.35 22.05
C ILE A 111 -3.33 -14.03 21.27
N PHE A 112 -2.11 -13.75 20.80
CA PHE A 112 -1.84 -12.57 19.97
C PHE A 112 -2.68 -12.56 18.69
N LEU A 113 -2.79 -13.70 17.99
CA LEU A 113 -3.66 -13.85 16.81
C LEU A 113 -5.15 -13.65 17.15
N VAL A 114 -5.62 -14.18 18.28
CA VAL A 114 -7.01 -14.00 18.72
C VAL A 114 -7.32 -12.54 18.98
N ILE A 115 -6.40 -11.80 19.59
CA ILE A 115 -6.56 -10.35 19.83
C ILE A 115 -6.64 -9.59 18.50
N LEU A 116 -5.75 -9.90 17.55
CA LEU A 116 -5.73 -9.34 16.19
C LEU A 116 -7.09 -9.50 15.48
N VAL A 117 -7.58 -10.74 15.42
CA VAL A 117 -8.87 -11.06 14.77
C VAL A 117 -10.04 -10.45 15.56
N GLY A 118 -9.99 -10.51 16.89
CA GLY A 118 -11.03 -9.95 17.76
C GLY A 118 -11.16 -8.43 17.63
N GLY A 119 -10.04 -7.71 17.57
CA GLY A 119 -10.01 -6.26 17.35
C GLY A 119 -10.59 -5.86 16.00
N LEU A 120 -10.25 -6.60 14.93
CA LEU A 120 -10.81 -6.37 13.60
C LEU A 120 -12.33 -6.62 13.56
N VAL A 121 -12.79 -7.70 14.18
CA VAL A 121 -14.23 -8.02 14.25
C VAL A 121 -15.00 -6.97 15.06
N HIS A 122 -14.42 -6.46 16.16
CA HIS A 122 -15.01 -5.38 16.93
C HIS A 122 -15.20 -4.13 16.07
N GLU A 123 -14.17 -3.69 15.34
CA GLU A 123 -14.26 -2.49 14.50
C GLU A 123 -15.27 -2.67 13.36
N LEU A 124 -15.35 -3.87 12.77
CA LEU A 124 -16.36 -4.19 11.76
C LEU A 124 -17.79 -4.11 12.31
N ASN A 125 -18.00 -4.54 13.56
CA ASN A 125 -19.33 -4.52 14.18
C ASN A 125 -19.79 -3.10 14.57
N GLU A 126 -18.86 -2.18 14.87
CA GLU A 126 -19.16 -0.76 15.11
C GLU A 126 -19.64 -0.03 13.84
N GLY A 127 -19.49 -0.64 12.66
CA GLY A 127 -20.04 -0.11 11.41
C GLY A 127 -19.32 1.16 10.91
N THR A 128 -18.16 1.50 11.47
CA THR A 128 -17.27 2.57 10.99
C THR A 128 -16.81 2.35 9.54
N LEU A 129 -16.90 1.11 9.06
CA LEU A 129 -16.54 0.64 7.72
C LEU A 129 -17.74 0.42 6.78
N ASP A 130 -18.98 0.66 7.24
CA ASP A 130 -20.17 0.48 6.40
C ASP A 130 -20.33 1.63 5.39
N TRP A 131 -20.11 1.29 4.14
CA TRP A 131 -20.23 2.09 2.94
C TRP A 131 -21.66 2.24 2.38
N ASN A 132 -22.65 1.55 2.94
CA ASN A 132 -24.00 1.42 2.35
C ASN A 132 -25.16 1.88 3.25
N LYS A 133 -24.92 2.78 4.22
CA LYS A 133 -26.01 3.45 4.94
C LYS A 133 -26.14 4.87 4.40
N GLU A 134 -26.91 4.99 3.32
CA GLU A 134 -27.75 6.19 3.09
C GLU A 134 -28.90 6.19 4.10
#